data_AF-A0A1C5E198-F1
#
_entry.id   AF-A0A1C5E198-F1
#
_cell.length_a   1.000
_cell.length_b   1.000
_cell.length_c   1.000
_cell.angle_alpha   90.00
_cell.angle_beta   90.00
_cell.angle_gamma   90.00
#
_symmetry.space_group_name_H-M   'P 1'
#
loop_
_entity.id
_entity.type
_entity.pdbx_description
1 polymer ?
#
loop_
_entity_poly.entity_id
_entity_poly.type
_entity_poly.pdbx_seq_one_letter_code
_entity_poly.pdbx_strand_id
1 'polypeptide(L)'
;MSVESEQYAFVMERLKADFPDLASQLDQELKRGRAVSGQKLRHEERHERASRLEEAHLPALGKTDVAVIPYSGEERVELIREALLTLAETMYASRRAALKLTMERGMEQEIRFGDPEEENPSFIYLPEETEHARAVLATVHDLLSEGLDEMQPERAR
;
A
#
# COMPACT_ATOMS: atom_id res chain seq x y z
N MET A 1 6.75 14.60 -17.94
CA MET A 1 6.28 13.90 -16.73
C MET A 1 7.47 13.15 -16.17
N SER A 2 7.58 13.00 -14.84
CA SER A 2 8.72 12.29 -14.26
C SER A 2 8.46 10.77 -14.27
N VAL A 3 9.51 9.97 -14.34
CA VAL A 3 9.48 8.50 -14.41
C VAL A 3 8.66 7.91 -13.25
N GLU A 4 8.75 8.51 -12.07
CA GLU A 4 8.02 8.12 -10.87
C GLU A 4 6.50 8.33 -11.00
N SER A 5 6.10 9.37 -11.75
CA SER A 5 4.68 9.63 -12.04
C SER A 5 4.08 8.60 -12.99
N GLU A 6 4.91 7.99 -13.86
CA GLU A 6 4.49 6.97 -14.82
C GLU A 6 4.36 5.59 -14.12
N GLN A 7 5.31 5.24 -13.25
CA GLN A 7 5.22 4.02 -12.42
C GLN A 7 4.01 4.04 -11.49
N TYR A 8 3.78 5.18 -10.83
CA TYR A 8 2.59 5.38 -10.00
C TYR A 8 1.30 5.16 -10.80
N ALA A 9 1.21 5.76 -12.00
CA ALA A 9 0.04 5.64 -12.85
C ALA A 9 -0.20 4.19 -13.28
N PHE A 10 0.85 3.49 -13.73
CA PHE A 10 0.77 2.09 -14.14
C PHE A 10 0.27 1.16 -13.03
N VAL A 11 0.86 1.26 -11.83
CA VAL A 11 0.45 0.43 -10.69
C VAL A 11 -0.98 0.74 -10.26
N MET A 12 -1.35 2.03 -10.19
CA MET A 12 -2.70 2.44 -9.80
C MET A 12 -3.76 2.09 -10.84
N GLU A 13 -3.44 2.10 -12.14
CA GLU A 13 -4.36 1.64 -13.19
C GLU A 13 -4.65 0.14 -13.05
N ARG A 14 -3.60 -0.67 -12.84
CA ARG A 14 -3.76 -2.11 -12.64
C ARG A 14 -4.53 -2.43 -11.37
N LEU A 15 -4.23 -1.72 -10.27
CA LEU A 15 -5.00 -1.86 -9.03
C LEU A 15 -6.46 -1.46 -9.17
N LYS A 16 -6.79 -0.42 -9.95
CA LYS A 16 -8.19 -0.04 -10.18
C LYS A 16 -8.96 -1.08 -10.98
N ALA A 17 -8.30 -1.77 -11.91
CA ALA A 17 -8.91 -2.82 -12.71
C ALA A 17 -9.19 -4.07 -11.87
N ASP A 18 -8.19 -4.51 -11.10
CA ASP A 18 -8.23 -5.81 -10.43
C ASP A 18 -8.76 -5.72 -8.98
N PHE A 19 -8.51 -4.60 -8.29
CA PHE A 19 -8.79 -4.40 -6.86
C PHE A 19 -9.29 -2.97 -6.56
N PRO A 20 -10.48 -2.59 -7.05
CA PRO A 20 -10.96 -1.21 -7.02
C PRO A 20 -11.07 -0.62 -5.61
N ASP A 21 -11.46 -1.42 -4.62
CA ASP A 21 -11.58 -0.97 -3.22
C ASP A 21 -10.22 -0.65 -2.60
N LEU A 22 -9.21 -1.49 -2.84
CA LEU A 22 -7.84 -1.25 -2.39
C LEU A 22 -7.26 -0.01 -3.07
N ALA A 23 -7.49 0.15 -4.37
CA ALA A 23 -7.06 1.33 -5.11
C ALA A 23 -7.70 2.61 -4.55
N SER A 24 -8.99 2.57 -4.20
CA SER A 24 -9.71 3.67 -3.56
C SER A 24 -9.13 4.00 -2.19
N GLN A 25 -8.85 2.99 -1.37
CA GLN A 25 -8.23 3.18 -0.05
C GLN A 25 -6.85 3.82 -0.16
N LEU A 26 -5.98 3.31 -1.06
CA LEU A 26 -4.65 3.87 -1.29
C LEU A 26 -4.72 5.31 -1.79
N ASP A 27 -5.59 5.61 -2.76
CA ASP A 27 -5.78 6.98 -3.27
C ASP A 27 -6.25 7.95 -2.17
N GLN A 28 -7.12 7.49 -1.26
CA GLN A 28 -7.55 8.29 -0.11
C GLN A 28 -6.40 8.55 0.86
N GLU A 29 -5.58 7.56 1.19
CA GLU A 29 -4.43 7.75 2.10
C GLU A 29 -3.39 8.69 1.48
N LEU A 30 -3.12 8.58 0.18
CA LEU A 30 -2.17 9.47 -0.50
C LEU A 30 -2.68 10.91 -0.58
N LYS A 31 -3.99 11.10 -0.79
CA LYS A 31 -4.62 12.42 -0.77
C LYS A 31 -4.56 13.08 0.61
N ARG A 32 -4.58 12.29 1.70
CA ARG A 32 -4.43 12.81 3.06
C ARG A 32 -3.05 13.38 3.33
N GLY A 33 -2.03 12.99 2.56
CA GLY A 33 -0.66 13.48 2.74
C GLY A 33 -0.03 13.03 4.05
N ARG A 34 1.11 13.63 4.42
CA ARG A 34 1.80 13.34 5.68
C ARG A 34 1.79 14.51 6.64
N ALA A 35 1.66 14.18 7.91
CA ALA A 35 1.87 15.11 9.01
C ALA A 35 3.36 15.36 9.22
N VAL A 36 3.75 16.63 9.19
CA VAL A 36 5.08 17.11 9.52
C VAL A 36 4.98 18.19 10.58
N SER A 37 5.89 18.15 11.55
CA SER A 37 6.04 19.26 12.49
C SER A 37 6.38 20.54 11.73
N GLY A 38 5.84 21.67 12.15
CA GLY A 38 6.07 22.98 11.55
C GLY A 38 7.56 23.33 11.45
N GLN A 39 8.41 22.77 12.33
CA GLN A 39 9.88 22.89 12.27
C GLN A 39 10.53 22.19 11.06
N LYS A 40 9.96 21.09 10.60
CA LYS A 40 10.45 20.26 9.48
C LYS A 40 9.92 20.70 8.11
N LEU A 41 9.06 21.72 8.06
CA LEU A 41 8.62 22.32 6.80
C LEU A 41 9.79 22.95 6.06
N ARG A 42 9.80 22.81 4.74
CA ARG A 42 10.76 23.52 3.88
C ARG A 42 10.52 25.02 3.99
N HIS A 43 11.55 25.82 3.70
CA HIS A 43 11.49 27.27 3.87
C HIS A 43 10.37 27.91 3.04
N GLU A 44 10.24 27.49 1.78
CA GLU A 44 9.19 27.94 0.85
C GLU A 44 7.78 27.59 1.36
N GLU A 45 7.55 26.33 1.77
CA GLU A 45 6.27 25.87 2.32
C GLU A 45 5.89 26.62 3.61
N ARG A 46 6.88 26.91 4.47
CA ARG A 46 6.65 27.69 5.68
C ARG A 46 6.28 29.14 5.35
N HIS A 47 6.97 29.74 4.39
CA HIS A 47 6.72 31.13 3.97
C HIS A 47 5.32 31.28 3.37
N GLU A 48 4.96 30.44 2.40
CA GLU A 48 3.63 30.47 1.76
C GLU A 48 2.49 30.29 2.79
N ARG A 49 2.70 29.40 3.77
CA ARG A 49 1.72 29.15 4.83
C ARG A 49 1.64 30.30 5.84
N ALA A 50 2.78 30.92 6.18
CA ALA A 50 2.81 32.12 7.01
C ALA A 50 2.06 33.28 6.34
N SER A 51 2.26 33.49 5.04
CA SER A 51 1.52 34.50 4.27
C SER A 51 0.01 34.26 4.31
N ARG A 52 -0.45 33.01 4.12
CA ARG A 52 -1.89 32.68 4.21
C ARG A 52 -2.48 32.89 5.61
N LEU A 53 -1.72 32.62 6.67
CA LEU A 53 -2.16 32.87 8.04
C LEU A 53 -2.26 34.36 8.34
N GLU A 54 -1.31 35.15 7.85
CA GLU A 54 -1.33 36.60 7.94
C GLU A 54 -2.54 37.19 7.20
N GLU A 55 -2.80 36.75 5.96
CA GLU A 55 -3.99 37.14 5.20
C GLU A 55 -5.31 36.81 5.94
N ALA A 56 -5.37 35.64 6.58
CA ALA A 56 -6.52 35.20 7.35
C ALA A 56 -6.59 35.78 8.77
N HIS A 57 -5.65 36.65 9.17
CA HIS A 57 -5.53 37.22 10.52
C HIS A 57 -5.46 36.14 11.62
N LEU A 58 -4.84 35.01 11.31
CA LEU A 58 -4.64 33.88 12.22
C LEU A 58 -3.26 33.95 12.90
N PRO A 59 -3.09 33.33 14.08
CA PRO A 59 -1.79 33.25 14.74
C PRO A 59 -0.72 32.59 13.86
N ALA A 60 0.53 33.04 14.02
CA ALA A 60 1.68 32.47 13.32
C ALA A 60 1.93 31.01 13.74
N LEU A 61 2.50 30.23 12.81
CA LEU A 61 2.85 28.82 13.04
C LEU A 61 3.82 28.65 14.21
N GLY A 62 3.35 27.94 15.23
CA GLY A 62 4.13 27.48 16.35
C GLY A 62 5.11 26.37 15.98
N LYS A 63 6.15 26.22 16.82
CA LYS A 63 7.18 25.17 16.71
C LYS A 63 6.65 23.75 16.89
N THR A 64 5.53 23.59 17.56
CA THR A 64 4.85 22.31 17.83
C THR A 64 3.70 22.03 16.87
N ASP A 65 3.39 22.98 15.99
CA ASP A 65 2.24 22.86 15.11
C ASP A 65 2.47 21.74 14.11
N VAL A 66 1.40 21.03 13.76
CA VAL A 66 1.44 19.97 12.77
C VAL A 66 0.88 20.51 11.47
N ALA A 67 1.65 20.37 10.40
CA ALA A 67 1.25 20.70 9.04
C ALA A 67 1.08 19.40 8.25
N VAL A 68 -0.01 19.30 7.50
CA VAL A 68 -0.17 18.27 6.48
C VAL A 68 0.43 18.79 5.17
N ILE A 69 1.30 17.99 4.54
CA ILE A 69 1.84 18.26 3.21
C ILE A 69 1.57 17.08 2.26
N PRO A 70 1.36 17.31 0.97
CA PRO A 70 1.22 16.24 -0.02
C PRO A 70 2.50 15.40 -0.12
N TYR A 71 2.35 14.11 -0.38
CA TYR A 71 3.47 13.26 -0.79
C TYR A 71 4.01 13.70 -2.15
N SER A 72 5.33 13.69 -2.28
CA SER A 72 6.06 13.76 -3.55
C SER A 72 5.81 12.51 -4.40
N GLY A 73 6.19 12.54 -5.69
CA GLY A 73 6.02 11.40 -6.60
C GLY A 73 6.72 10.14 -6.08
N GLU A 74 7.97 10.27 -5.66
CA GLU A 74 8.77 9.18 -5.08
C GLU A 74 8.13 8.62 -3.81
N GLU A 75 7.72 9.48 -2.87
CA GLU A 75 7.06 9.05 -1.63
C GLU A 75 5.74 8.29 -1.92
N ARG A 76 4.99 8.66 -2.96
CA ARG A 76 3.76 7.94 -3.34
C ARG A 76 4.05 6.55 -3.88
N VAL A 77 5.08 6.40 -4.70
CA VAL A 77 5.50 5.10 -5.26
C VAL A 77 5.96 4.18 -4.15
N GLU A 78 6.82 4.67 -3.25
CA GLU A 78 7.33 3.86 -2.14
C GLU A 78 6.22 3.45 -1.16
N LEU A 79 5.27 4.35 -0.86
CA LEU A 79 4.12 3.98 -0.02
C LEU A 79 3.27 2.87 -0.63
N ILE A 80 2.99 2.93 -1.94
CA ILE A 80 2.23 1.87 -2.61
C ILE A 80 3.04 0.57 -2.63
N ARG A 81 4.35 0.64 -2.93
CA ARG A 81 5.26 -0.51 -2.92
C ARG A 81 5.24 -1.20 -1.56
N GLU A 82 5.47 -0.45 -0.49
CA GLU A 82 5.45 -0.96 0.89
C GLU A 82 4.09 -1.55 1.25
N ALA A 83 2.99 -0.88 0.90
CA ALA A 83 1.65 -1.34 1.21
C ALA A 83 1.32 -2.67 0.51
N LEU A 84 1.60 -2.77 -0.79
CA LEU A 84 1.35 -4.00 -1.57
C LEU A 84 2.21 -5.17 -1.08
N LEU A 85 3.49 -4.93 -0.80
CA LEU A 85 4.38 -5.95 -0.24
C LEU A 85 3.89 -6.40 1.12
N THR A 86 3.61 -5.46 2.03
CA THR A 86 3.14 -5.78 3.38
C THR A 86 1.86 -6.61 3.35
N LEU A 87 0.91 -6.26 2.47
CA LEU A 87 -0.34 -7.00 2.32
C LEU A 87 -0.09 -8.42 1.80
N ALA A 88 0.73 -8.57 0.76
CA ALA A 88 1.03 -9.87 0.18
C ALA A 88 1.82 -10.78 1.15
N GLU A 89 2.81 -10.22 1.85
CA GLU A 89 3.59 -10.92 2.87
C GLU A 89 2.71 -11.36 4.04
N THR A 90 1.84 -10.47 4.54
CA THR A 90 0.90 -10.77 5.62
C THR A 90 -0.09 -11.85 5.20
N MET A 91 -0.59 -11.77 3.97
CA MET A 91 -1.48 -12.77 3.40
C MET A 91 -0.79 -14.14 3.36
N TYR A 92 0.39 -14.25 2.76
CA TYR A 92 1.12 -15.52 2.72
C TYR A 92 1.49 -16.04 4.12
N ALA A 93 2.04 -15.18 4.98
CA ALA A 93 2.46 -15.57 6.33
C ALA A 93 1.30 -16.08 7.18
N SER A 94 0.13 -15.45 7.09
CA SER A 94 -1.07 -15.88 7.83
C SER A 94 -1.59 -17.25 7.39
N ARG A 95 -1.71 -17.50 6.07
CA ARG A 95 -2.15 -18.82 5.55
C ARG A 95 -1.13 -19.91 5.88
N ARG A 96 0.16 -19.63 5.69
CA ARG A 96 1.24 -20.56 6.03
C ARG A 96 1.24 -20.91 7.51
N ALA A 97 1.00 -19.93 8.39
CA ALA A 97 0.92 -20.16 9.84
C ALA A 97 -0.29 -21.02 10.20
N ALA A 98 -1.46 -20.76 9.59
CA ALA A 98 -2.66 -21.57 9.80
C ALA A 98 -2.46 -23.02 9.32
N LEU A 99 -1.91 -23.22 8.13
CA LEU A 99 -1.62 -24.56 7.59
C LEU A 99 -0.60 -25.31 8.47
N LYS A 100 0.46 -24.63 8.90
CA LYS A 100 1.45 -25.23 9.81
C LYS A 100 0.79 -25.68 11.11
N LEU A 101 -0.06 -24.84 11.71
CA LEU A 101 -0.76 -25.15 12.94
C LEU A 101 -1.67 -26.37 12.78
N THR A 102 -2.45 -26.46 11.68
CA THR A 102 -3.35 -27.60 11.46
C THR A 102 -2.56 -28.89 11.25
N MET A 103 -1.44 -28.86 10.51
CA MET A 103 -0.53 -30.00 10.34
C MET A 103 0.07 -30.47 11.67
N GLU A 104 0.60 -29.55 12.48
CA GLU A 104 1.23 -29.88 13.77
C GLU A 104 0.24 -30.44 14.80
N ARG A 105 -1.04 -30.08 14.69
CA ARG A 105 -2.10 -30.51 15.61
C ARG A 105 -2.94 -31.67 15.08
N GLY A 106 -2.67 -32.15 13.86
CA GLY A 106 -3.47 -33.20 13.22
C GLY A 106 -4.93 -32.77 12.98
N MET A 107 -5.18 -31.48 12.78
CA MET A 107 -6.50 -30.92 12.48
C MET A 107 -6.81 -31.06 10.99
N GLU A 108 -8.10 -31.02 10.64
CA GLU A 108 -8.52 -30.86 9.26
C GLU A 108 -7.98 -29.55 8.68
N GLN A 109 -7.53 -29.61 7.43
CA GLN A 109 -6.97 -28.46 6.71
C GLN A 109 -8.05 -27.68 5.93
N GLU A 110 -9.31 -28.10 6.06
CA GLU A 110 -10.48 -27.44 5.51
C GLU A 110 -11.10 -26.55 6.60
N ILE A 111 -11.29 -25.28 6.28
CA ILE A 111 -12.04 -24.33 7.12
C ILE A 111 -13.42 -24.17 6.51
N ARG A 112 -14.47 -24.49 7.27
CA ARG A 112 -15.87 -24.26 6.88
C ARG A 112 -16.39 -22.98 7.54
N PHE A 113 -17.07 -22.15 6.76
CA PHE A 113 -17.75 -20.96 7.22
C PHE A 113 -19.26 -21.12 6.98
N GLY A 114 -20.05 -20.82 8.01
CA GLY A 114 -21.50 -20.95 8.00
C GLY A 114 -22.00 -21.76 9.18
N ASP A 115 -23.32 -21.96 9.23
CA ASP A 115 -23.93 -22.90 10.16
C ASP A 115 -23.59 -24.34 9.69
N PRO A 116 -23.14 -25.24 10.57
CA PRO A 116 -22.97 -26.65 10.22
C PRO A 116 -24.25 -27.33 9.67
N GLU A 117 -25.43 -26.78 9.97
CA GLU A 117 -26.72 -27.26 9.48
C GLU A 117 -27.21 -26.57 8.20
N GLU A 118 -26.48 -25.59 7.66
CA GLU A 118 -26.80 -25.00 6.35
C GLU A 118 -26.52 -26.00 5.21
N GLU A 119 -27.34 -25.95 4.16
CA GLU A 119 -27.28 -26.90 3.05
C GLU A 119 -26.02 -26.76 2.18
N ASN A 120 -25.35 -25.60 2.22
CA ASN A 120 -24.13 -25.32 1.45
C ASN A 120 -23.16 -24.41 2.22
N PRO A 121 -22.43 -24.92 3.23
CA PRO A 121 -21.40 -24.15 3.90
C PRO A 121 -20.26 -23.86 2.92
N SER A 122 -19.79 -22.61 2.92
CA SER A 122 -18.60 -22.25 2.17
C SER A 122 -17.37 -22.85 2.85
N PHE A 123 -16.40 -23.32 2.07
CA PHE A 123 -15.19 -23.91 2.62
C PHE A 123 -13.95 -23.39 1.91
N ILE A 124 -12.84 -23.46 2.64
CA ILE A 124 -11.52 -23.05 2.18
C ILE A 124 -10.55 -24.18 2.49
N TYR A 125 -9.76 -24.58 1.52
CA TYR A 125 -8.70 -25.56 1.71
C TYR A 125 -7.34 -24.86 1.92
N LEU A 126 -6.77 -24.99 3.12
CA LEU A 126 -5.58 -24.24 3.53
C LEU A 126 -4.34 -24.45 2.64
N PRO A 127 -4.04 -25.65 2.13
CA PRO A 127 -2.92 -25.84 1.20
C PRO A 127 -3.07 -25.04 -0.09
N GLU A 128 -4.25 -25.09 -0.71
CA GLU A 128 -4.54 -24.36 -1.95
C GLU A 128 -4.47 -22.85 -1.73
N GLU A 129 -5.05 -22.35 -0.65
CA GLU A 129 -4.95 -20.93 -0.30
C GLU A 129 -3.53 -20.48 0.03
N THR A 130 -2.73 -21.34 0.65
CA THR A 130 -1.33 -21.02 0.95
C THR A 130 -0.52 -20.90 -0.33
N GLU A 131 -0.75 -21.79 -1.29
CA GLU A 131 -0.10 -21.75 -2.61
C GLU A 131 -0.59 -20.56 -3.44
N HIS A 132 -1.89 -20.26 -3.41
CA HIS A 132 -2.44 -19.07 -4.04
C HIS A 132 -1.81 -17.80 -3.45
N ALA A 133 -1.73 -17.68 -2.13
CA ALA A 133 -1.11 -16.54 -1.46
C ALA A 133 0.40 -16.42 -1.77
N ARG A 134 1.10 -17.55 -1.94
CA ARG A 134 2.50 -17.58 -2.38
C ARG A 134 2.65 -17.04 -3.81
N ALA A 135 1.77 -17.44 -4.72
CA ALA A 135 1.76 -16.95 -6.10
C ALA A 135 1.49 -15.45 -6.16
N VAL A 136 0.53 -14.95 -5.38
CA VAL A 136 0.25 -13.50 -5.30
C VAL A 136 1.47 -12.73 -4.78
N LEU A 137 2.15 -13.22 -3.75
CA LEU A 137 3.38 -12.60 -3.25
C LEU A 137 4.46 -12.52 -4.33
N ALA A 138 4.66 -13.59 -5.10
CA ALA A 138 5.59 -13.58 -6.23
C ALA A 138 5.19 -12.55 -7.29
N THR A 139 3.91 -12.51 -7.69
CA THR A 139 3.41 -11.51 -8.66
C THR A 139 3.58 -10.08 -8.18
N VAL A 140 3.39 -9.80 -6.89
CA VAL A 140 3.63 -8.46 -6.32
C VAL A 140 5.12 -8.11 -6.37
N HIS A 141 6.01 -9.05 -6.07
CA HIS A 141 7.45 -8.83 -6.23
C HIS A 141 7.82 -8.55 -7.69
N ASP A 142 7.29 -9.33 -8.64
CA ASP A 142 7.57 -9.17 -10.06
C ASP A 142 7.07 -7.81 -10.57
N LEU A 143 5.82 -7.44 -10.26
CA LEU A 143 5.24 -6.15 -10.63
C LEU A 143 6.07 -4.96 -10.15
N LEU A 144 6.62 -5.05 -8.94
CA LEU A 144 7.45 -4.00 -8.33
C LEU A 144 8.90 -4.02 -8.82
N SER A 145 9.32 -5.11 -9.48
CA SER A 145 10.64 -5.29 -10.10
C SER A 145 10.64 -4.89 -11.59
N GLU A 146 9.62 -5.27 -12.36
CA GLU A 146 9.45 -4.91 -13.77
C GLU A 146 9.34 -3.39 -13.97
N GLY A 147 8.66 -2.69 -13.06
CA GLY A 147 8.62 -1.22 -13.06
C GLY A 147 9.97 -0.54 -12.82
N LEU A 148 11.02 -1.27 -12.42
CA LEU A 148 12.39 -0.77 -12.28
C LEU A 148 13.26 -1.08 -13.51
N ASP A 149 13.01 -2.19 -14.22
CA ASP A 149 13.82 -2.61 -15.37
C ASP A 149 13.34 -2.02 -16.70
N GLU A 150 12.03 -1.83 -16.91
CA GLU A 150 11.52 -1.21 -18.16
C GLU A 150 11.83 0.29 -18.27
N MET A 151 12.30 0.93 -17.19
CA MET A 151 12.54 2.37 -17.11
C MET A 151 13.99 2.77 -16.83
N GLN A 152 14.94 1.82 -16.87
CA GLN A 152 16.34 2.18 -17.03
C GLN A 152 16.57 2.54 -18.50
N PRO A 153 16.81 3.82 -18.87
CA PRO A 153 17.32 4.10 -20.20
C PRO A 153 18.67 3.38 -20.31
N GLU A 154 18.88 2.69 -21.43
CA GLU A 154 20.20 2.22 -21.87
C GLU A 154 21.24 3.33 -21.65
N ARG A 155 21.92 3.29 -20.50
CA ARG A 155 23.14 4.04 -20.30
C ARG A 155 24.27 3.12 -20.73
N ALA A 156 24.83 3.49 -21.87
CA ALA A 156 26.10 3.11 -22.45
C ALA A 156 26.12 1.81 -23.27
N ARG A 157 26.06 1.97 -24.60
CA ARG A 157 27.24 1.80 -25.45
C ARG A 157 27.35 2.92 -26.48
#